data_AF-A0A494YS96-F1
#
_entry.id   AF-A0A494YS96-F1
#
_cell.length_a   1.000
_cell.length_b   1.000
_cell.length_c   1.000
_cell.angle_alpha   90.00
_cell.angle_beta   90.00
_cell.angle_gamma   90.00
#
_symmetry.space_group_name_H-M   'P 1'
#
loop_
_entity.id
_entity.type
_entity.pdbx_description
1 polymer ?
#
loop_
_entity_poly.entity_id
_entity_poly.type
_entity_poly.pdbx_seq_one_letter_code
_entity_poly.pdbx_strand_id
1 'polypeptide(L)'
;MKDTGDVLCNKTLKKIRKNGEIMILKSELENLDTTLQHSNLDQLIDRMLDNIGSVDSELRDTLIFNTFGSLILEDYLTKKQMEHILEDCLSYLFLDIGQKESDSVFTRSFSALVIGLILEKDRQQRFLSDDVLIQVFEESITYLRLENDIRGYVKGKGWAHSIAHGADLLTEAIRHPHFNIVLSSKCLEIIKICLFKESTSEAPYVDDEEERLIFAVEALMEKGLTDSDIAIWVLSISNELKELLENEGYRLSFFWKRTNVVNFLRGFYFRLLYKNDCLKLQDKIVNILEQWHNKLYNLDQ
;
A
#
# COMPACT_ATOMS: atom_id res chain seq x y z
N MET A 1 34.28 5.94 36.04
CA MET A 1 32.85 6.27 36.28
C MET A 1 32.58 7.76 36.02
N LYS A 2 32.95 8.29 34.85
CA LYS A 2 32.56 9.63 34.38
C LYS A 2 32.26 9.48 32.89
N ASP A 3 31.01 9.19 32.55
CA ASP A 3 30.55 9.29 31.14
C ASP A 3 29.03 9.12 30.97
N THR A 4 28.30 8.72 32.01
CA THR A 4 26.86 8.45 31.90
C THR A 4 25.98 9.71 32.03
N GLY A 5 26.48 10.80 32.62
CA GLY A 5 25.74 12.05 32.84
C GLY A 5 25.62 12.96 31.60
N ASP A 6 26.71 13.14 30.86
CA ASP A 6 26.74 14.02 29.67
C ASP A 6 26.00 13.41 28.47
N VAL A 7 26.02 12.09 28.33
CA VAL A 7 25.28 11.36 27.29
C VAL A 7 23.76 11.46 27.51
N LEU A 8 23.30 11.42 28.77
CA LEU A 8 21.88 11.52 29.12
C LEU A 8 21.34 12.95 28.92
N CYS A 9 22.14 13.97 29.26
CA CYS A 9 21.81 15.38 29.03
C CYS A 9 21.67 15.69 27.52
N ASN A 10 22.63 15.22 26.70
CA ASN A 10 22.60 15.43 25.25
C ASN A 10 21.44 14.73 24.54
N LYS A 11 21.06 13.51 24.97
CA LYS A 11 19.87 12.81 24.44
C LYS A 11 18.57 13.56 24.75
N THR A 12 18.48 14.15 25.94
CA THR A 12 17.30 14.90 26.38
C THR A 12 17.14 16.19 25.58
N LEU A 13 18.22 16.95 25.38
CA LEU A 13 18.21 18.17 24.58
C LEU A 13 17.86 17.91 23.11
N LYS A 14 18.40 16.83 22.50
CA LYS A 14 18.03 16.42 21.14
C LYS A 14 16.54 16.07 21.02
N LYS A 15 15.98 15.38 22.01
CA LYS A 15 14.55 15.03 22.03
C LYS A 15 13.65 16.27 22.14
N ILE A 16 14.01 17.23 23.01
CA ILE A 16 13.27 18.49 23.15
C ILE A 16 13.29 19.28 21.84
N ARG A 17 14.47 19.37 21.20
CA ARG A 17 14.61 20.06 19.91
C ARG A 17 13.76 19.42 18.82
N LYS A 18 13.82 18.08 18.68
CA LYS A 18 13.01 17.34 17.70
C LYS A 18 11.51 17.54 17.94
N ASN A 19 11.06 17.53 19.21
CA ASN A 19 9.67 17.81 19.54
C ASN A 19 9.26 19.24 19.16
N GLY A 20 10.14 20.22 19.37
CA GLY A 20 9.90 21.61 18.94
C GLY A 20 9.77 21.72 17.41
N GLU A 21 10.64 21.06 16.66
CA GLU A 21 10.61 21.03 15.19
C GLU A 21 9.32 20.37 14.65
N ILE A 22 8.85 19.30 15.31
CA ILE A 22 7.57 18.64 14.98
C ILE A 22 6.38 19.57 15.23
N MET A 23 6.34 20.27 16.37
CA MET A 23 5.24 21.19 16.69
C MET A 23 5.16 22.36 15.70
N ILE A 24 6.32 22.88 15.27
CA ILE A 24 6.39 23.91 14.25
C ILE A 24 5.85 23.36 12.92
N LEU A 25 6.28 22.16 12.52
CA LEU A 25 5.80 21.52 11.29
C LEU A 25 4.28 21.32 11.32
N LYS A 26 3.72 20.80 12.42
CA LYS A 26 2.26 20.66 12.57
C LYS A 26 1.55 22.00 12.35
N SER A 27 2.00 23.04 13.03
CA SER A 27 1.40 24.37 12.91
C SER A 27 1.47 24.94 11.49
N GLU A 28 2.55 24.69 10.75
CA GLU A 28 2.69 25.13 9.36
C GLU A 28 1.73 24.36 8.43
N LEU A 29 1.59 23.05 8.61
CA LEU A 29 0.70 22.21 7.81
C LEU A 29 -0.79 22.49 8.12
N GLU A 30 -1.14 22.77 9.38
CA GLU A 30 -2.48 23.20 9.78
C GLU A 30 -2.89 24.55 9.17
N ASN A 31 -1.91 25.41 8.85
CA ASN A 31 -2.13 26.74 8.29
C ASN A 31 -1.57 26.85 6.86
N LEU A 32 -1.77 25.80 6.06
CA LEU A 32 -1.13 25.62 4.74
C LEU A 32 -1.23 26.86 3.83
N ASP A 33 -2.40 27.50 3.73
CA ASP A 33 -2.59 28.70 2.89
C ASP A 33 -1.63 29.85 3.26
N THR A 34 -1.43 30.07 4.57
CA THR A 34 -0.51 31.10 5.07
C THR A 34 0.93 30.66 4.88
N THR A 35 1.21 29.38 5.11
CA THR A 35 2.53 28.78 4.94
C THR A 35 2.99 28.90 3.48
N LEU A 36 2.14 28.62 2.50
CA LEU A 36 2.46 28.70 1.07
C LEU A 36 2.86 30.10 0.59
N GLN A 37 2.43 31.15 1.29
CA GLN A 37 2.78 32.54 0.94
C GLN A 37 4.16 32.96 1.47
N HIS A 38 4.67 32.30 2.52
CA HIS A 38 5.83 32.79 3.28
C HIS A 38 6.94 31.76 3.47
N SER A 39 6.67 30.49 3.23
CA SER A 39 7.63 29.40 3.46
C SER A 39 8.47 29.11 2.23
N ASN A 40 9.69 28.61 2.48
CA ASN A 40 10.47 27.96 1.46
C ASN A 40 9.92 26.54 1.27
N LEU A 41 9.25 26.31 0.13
CA LEU A 41 8.57 25.06 -0.15
C LEU A 41 9.53 23.85 -0.20
N ASP A 42 10.77 24.03 -0.67
CA ASP A 42 11.77 22.96 -0.68
C ASP A 42 12.08 22.48 0.75
N GLN A 43 12.25 23.43 1.69
CA GLN A 43 12.49 23.10 3.10
C GLN A 43 11.26 22.47 3.77
N LEU A 44 10.05 22.86 3.36
CA LEU A 44 8.82 22.24 3.86
C LEU A 44 8.73 20.79 3.38
N ILE A 45 8.99 20.55 2.09
CA ILE A 45 9.02 19.22 1.48
C ILE A 45 10.02 18.32 2.21
N ASP A 46 11.26 18.76 2.42
CA ASP A 46 12.29 17.97 3.10
C ASP A 46 11.86 17.60 4.52
N ARG A 47 11.27 18.54 5.27
CA ARG A 47 10.77 18.29 6.63
C ARG A 47 9.58 17.34 6.65
N MET A 48 8.72 17.38 5.63
CA MET A 48 7.63 16.43 5.47
C MET A 48 8.16 15.02 5.15
N LEU A 49 9.15 14.91 4.25
CA LEU A 49 9.82 13.65 3.90
C LEU A 49 10.53 13.04 5.13
N ASP A 50 11.27 13.84 5.90
CA ASP A 50 11.93 13.43 7.15
C ASP A 50 10.94 12.86 8.19
N ASN A 51 9.67 13.24 8.11
CA ASN A 51 8.62 12.84 9.04
C ASN A 51 7.50 11.99 8.40
N ILE A 52 7.69 11.53 7.15
CA ILE A 52 6.68 10.78 6.39
C ILE A 52 6.26 9.46 7.05
N GLY A 53 7.14 8.89 7.89
CA GLY A 53 6.87 7.70 8.69
C GLY A 53 6.75 7.97 10.19
N SER A 54 6.40 9.20 10.61
CA SER A 54 6.25 9.54 12.02
C SER A 54 5.24 8.62 12.72
N VAL A 55 5.52 8.21 13.96
CA VAL A 55 4.56 7.43 14.78
C VAL A 55 3.39 8.26 15.28
N ASP A 56 3.45 9.59 15.14
CA ASP A 56 2.36 10.51 15.40
C ASP A 56 1.42 10.53 14.18
N SER A 57 0.28 9.84 14.29
CA SER A 57 -0.66 9.67 13.17
C SER A 57 -1.36 10.97 12.76
N GLU A 58 -1.48 11.95 13.66
CA GLU A 58 -2.01 13.26 13.28
C GLU A 58 -1.02 13.95 12.34
N LEU A 59 0.27 13.96 12.68
CA LEU A 59 1.30 14.51 11.81
C LEU A 59 1.37 13.76 10.47
N ARG A 60 1.40 12.43 10.52
CA ARG A 60 1.62 11.59 9.34
C ARG A 60 0.38 11.51 8.42
N ASP A 61 -0.75 11.07 8.97
CA ASP A 61 -1.94 10.69 8.20
C ASP A 61 -2.76 11.93 7.84
N THR A 62 -2.96 12.81 8.83
CA THR A 62 -3.88 13.95 8.70
C THR A 62 -3.20 15.17 8.09
N LEU A 63 -1.95 15.42 8.43
CA LEU A 63 -1.22 16.61 7.96
C LEU A 63 -0.34 16.28 6.76
N ILE A 64 0.76 15.53 6.94
CA ILE A 64 1.77 15.32 5.88
C ILE A 64 1.17 14.71 4.62
N PHE A 65 0.43 13.60 4.72
CA PHE A 65 -0.12 12.94 3.55
C PHE A 65 -1.13 13.82 2.80
N ASN A 66 -2.07 14.45 3.52
CA ASN A 66 -3.06 15.34 2.89
C ASN A 66 -2.39 16.58 2.27
N THR A 67 -1.37 17.14 2.94
CA THR A 67 -0.60 18.24 2.36
C THR A 67 0.12 17.80 1.09
N PHE A 68 0.77 16.62 1.05
CA PHE A 68 1.33 16.11 -0.21
C PHE A 68 0.28 15.97 -1.30
N GLY A 69 -0.91 15.46 -0.96
CA GLY A 69 -2.07 15.39 -1.85
C GLY A 69 -2.40 16.74 -2.47
N SER A 70 -2.64 17.78 -1.66
CA SER A 70 -2.91 19.13 -2.14
C SER A 70 -1.75 19.70 -2.95
N LEU A 71 -0.51 19.61 -2.46
CA LEU A 71 0.64 20.21 -3.13
C LEU A 71 0.87 19.61 -4.53
N ILE A 72 0.80 18.28 -4.64
CA ILE A 72 1.06 17.55 -5.89
C ILE A 72 -0.12 17.70 -6.86
N LEU A 73 -1.35 17.45 -6.40
CA LEU A 73 -2.50 17.37 -7.29
C LEU A 73 -3.01 18.76 -7.72
N GLU A 74 -2.89 19.78 -6.86
CA GLU A 74 -3.37 21.15 -7.13
C GLU A 74 -2.31 22.08 -7.73
N ASP A 75 -1.24 21.54 -8.32
CA ASP A 75 -0.23 22.29 -9.09
C ASP A 75 0.60 23.30 -8.28
N TYR A 76 0.77 23.11 -6.98
CA TYR A 76 1.68 23.94 -6.17
C TYR A 76 3.16 23.57 -6.38
N LEU A 77 3.46 22.34 -6.78
CA LEU A 77 4.83 21.85 -6.94
C LEU A 77 5.34 21.99 -8.37
N THR A 78 6.62 22.32 -8.49
CA THR A 78 7.36 22.21 -9.75
C THR A 78 7.69 20.75 -10.07
N LYS A 79 7.96 20.45 -11.35
CA LYS A 79 8.41 19.13 -11.80
C LYS A 79 9.64 18.63 -11.02
N LYS A 80 10.62 19.50 -10.77
CA LYS A 80 11.84 19.17 -10.02
C LYS A 80 11.57 18.80 -8.57
N GLN A 81 10.61 19.48 -7.93
CA GLN A 81 10.20 19.14 -6.56
C GLN A 81 9.49 17.79 -6.52
N MET A 82 8.65 17.48 -7.51
CA MET A 82 8.02 16.17 -7.60
C MET A 82 9.03 15.06 -7.90
N GLU A 83 10.03 15.31 -8.76
CA GLU A 83 11.14 14.38 -8.99
C GLU A 83 11.96 14.13 -7.72
N HIS A 84 12.25 15.17 -6.94
CA HIS A 84 12.92 15.06 -5.63
C HIS A 84 12.13 14.21 -4.63
N ILE A 85 10.83 14.48 -4.48
CA ILE A 85 9.93 13.70 -3.62
C ILE A 85 9.90 12.23 -4.06
N LEU A 86 9.83 11.98 -5.36
CA LEU A 86 9.82 10.63 -5.92
C LEU A 86 11.11 9.89 -5.58
N GLU A 87 12.27 10.51 -5.78
CA GLU A 87 13.58 9.90 -5.50
C GLU A 87 13.69 9.47 -4.02
N ASP A 88 13.34 10.34 -3.08
CA ASP A 88 13.36 10.02 -1.66
C ASP A 88 12.34 8.93 -1.31
N CYS A 89 11.11 9.01 -1.83
CA CYS A 89 10.10 8.01 -1.56
C CYS A 89 10.45 6.62 -2.11
N LEU A 90 11.11 6.52 -3.27
CA LEU A 90 11.58 5.24 -3.82
C LEU A 90 12.67 4.62 -2.92
N SER A 91 13.58 5.44 -2.40
CA SER A 91 14.56 4.99 -1.39
C SER A 91 13.89 4.50 -0.11
N TYR A 92 12.88 5.24 0.36
CA TYR A 92 12.14 4.94 1.59
C TYR A 92 11.21 3.73 1.47
N LEU A 93 10.74 3.40 0.27
CA LEU A 93 9.86 2.27 -0.02
C LEU A 93 10.45 0.93 0.44
N PHE A 94 11.78 0.83 0.49
CA PHE A 94 12.51 -0.37 0.89
C PHE A 94 13.21 -0.25 2.26
N LEU A 95 12.94 0.82 3.02
CA LEU A 95 13.54 1.03 4.34
C LEU A 95 13.22 -0.13 5.29
N ASP A 96 14.26 -0.86 5.72
CA ASP A 96 14.16 -2.02 6.60
C ASP A 96 13.17 -3.09 6.09
N ILE A 97 13.01 -3.23 4.77
CA ILE A 97 11.99 -4.10 4.21
C ILE A 97 12.19 -5.56 4.61
N GLY A 98 11.07 -6.25 4.85
CA GLY A 98 11.03 -7.61 5.39
C GLY A 98 11.05 -7.67 6.91
N GLN A 99 11.38 -6.59 7.61
CA GLN A 99 11.12 -6.49 9.05
C GLN A 99 9.62 -6.48 9.31
N LYS A 100 9.24 -7.15 10.40
CA LYS A 100 7.87 -7.25 10.89
C LYS A 100 7.75 -6.45 12.19
N GLU A 101 6.62 -5.77 12.38
CA GLU A 101 6.27 -5.02 13.61
C GLU A 101 7.12 -3.78 13.92
N SER A 102 8.01 -3.39 13.00
CA SER A 102 8.82 -2.18 13.12
C SER A 102 8.02 -0.92 12.75
N ASP A 103 8.36 0.22 13.34
CA ASP A 103 7.77 1.51 12.95
C ASP A 103 8.25 1.99 11.58
N SER A 104 9.27 1.34 10.98
CA SER A 104 9.68 1.60 9.60
C SER A 104 8.59 1.29 8.57
N VAL A 105 7.56 0.52 8.93
CA VAL A 105 6.38 0.27 8.07
C VAL A 105 5.69 1.57 7.69
N PHE A 106 5.62 2.55 8.59
CA PHE A 106 4.94 3.82 8.33
C PHE A 106 5.67 4.59 7.23
N THR A 107 7.00 4.61 7.25
CA THR A 107 7.81 5.21 6.19
C THR A 107 7.54 4.55 4.85
N ARG A 108 7.68 3.22 4.76
CA ARG A 108 7.46 2.49 3.49
C ARG A 108 6.05 2.71 2.94
N SER A 109 5.06 2.58 3.82
CA SER A 109 3.65 2.65 3.46
C SER A 109 3.20 4.03 2.99
N PHE A 110 3.62 5.10 3.67
CA PHE A 110 3.29 6.46 3.24
C PHE A 110 4.11 6.92 2.04
N SER A 111 5.34 6.43 1.88
CA SER A 111 6.08 6.60 0.63
C SER A 111 5.35 5.97 -0.55
N ALA A 112 4.75 4.79 -0.40
CA ALA A 112 3.95 4.17 -1.46
C ALA A 112 2.77 5.06 -1.89
N LEU A 113 2.04 5.65 -0.93
CA LEU A 113 0.95 6.58 -1.23
C LEU A 113 1.43 7.83 -1.98
N VAL A 114 2.52 8.45 -1.53
CA VAL A 114 3.06 9.66 -2.17
C VAL A 114 3.56 9.37 -3.59
N ILE A 115 4.20 8.21 -3.82
CA ILE A 115 4.54 7.77 -5.18
C ILE A 115 3.27 7.62 -6.03
N GLY A 116 2.19 7.07 -5.47
CA GLY A 116 0.88 6.98 -6.14
C GLY A 116 0.34 8.33 -6.60
N LEU A 117 0.39 9.36 -5.74
CA LEU A 117 0.00 10.74 -6.08
C LEU A 117 0.84 11.31 -7.24
N ILE A 118 2.15 11.03 -7.24
CA ILE A 118 3.06 11.48 -8.30
C ILE A 118 2.74 10.79 -9.62
N LEU A 119 2.45 9.49 -9.62
CA LEU A 119 2.02 8.75 -10.82
C LEU A 119 0.67 9.24 -11.35
N GLU A 120 -0.27 9.56 -10.46
CA GLU A 120 -1.52 10.18 -10.84
C GLU A 120 -1.28 11.53 -11.52
N LYS A 121 -0.39 12.36 -10.96
CA LYS A 121 -0.04 13.66 -11.55
C LYS A 121 0.71 13.50 -12.89
N ASP A 122 1.63 12.54 -12.99
CA ASP A 122 2.36 12.26 -14.24
C ASP A 122 1.42 11.78 -15.34
N ARG A 123 0.40 10.97 -15.00
CA ARG A 123 -0.64 10.58 -15.95
C ARG A 123 -1.37 11.78 -16.56
N GLN A 124 -1.52 12.88 -15.82
CA GLN A 124 -2.18 14.10 -16.29
C GLN A 124 -1.25 15.01 -17.10
N GLN A 125 0.03 15.12 -16.71
CA GLN A 125 0.93 16.18 -17.22
C GLN A 125 2.20 15.70 -17.92
N ARG A 126 2.51 14.40 -17.85
CA ARG A 126 3.69 13.72 -18.40
C ARG A 126 4.99 14.52 -18.24
N PHE A 127 5.67 14.33 -17.11
CA PHE A 127 6.93 14.99 -16.77
C PHE A 127 8.08 14.03 -16.44
N LEU A 128 7.81 12.81 -15.95
CA LEU A 128 8.84 11.82 -15.64
C LEU A 128 9.49 11.27 -16.92
N SER A 129 10.72 10.74 -16.87
CA SER A 129 11.26 10.01 -18.02
C SER A 129 10.66 8.60 -18.12
N ASP A 130 10.78 7.96 -19.27
CA ASP A 130 10.32 6.57 -19.44
C ASP A 130 11.12 5.61 -18.55
N ASP A 131 12.42 5.85 -18.36
CA ASP A 131 13.28 5.05 -17.48
C ASP A 131 12.81 5.12 -16.02
N VAL A 132 12.44 6.31 -15.55
CA VAL A 132 11.91 6.50 -14.19
C VAL A 132 10.56 5.79 -14.04
N LEU A 133 9.66 5.89 -15.03
CA LEU A 133 8.39 5.18 -14.99
C LEU A 133 8.56 3.67 -14.94
N ILE A 134 9.47 3.11 -15.76
CA ILE A 134 9.78 1.68 -15.76
C ILE A 134 10.26 1.26 -14.36
N GLN A 135 11.19 2.01 -13.76
CA GLN A 135 11.67 1.76 -12.41
C GLN A 135 10.50 1.75 -11.41
N VAL A 136 9.66 2.79 -11.39
CA VAL A 136 8.53 2.88 -10.44
C VAL A 136 7.56 1.70 -10.60
N PHE A 137 7.26 1.28 -11.84
CA PHE A 137 6.38 0.14 -12.07
C PHE A 137 6.96 -1.17 -11.53
N GLU A 138 8.25 -1.42 -11.78
CA GLU A 138 8.93 -2.62 -11.28
C GLU A 138 9.09 -2.60 -9.75
N GLU A 139 9.37 -1.43 -9.17
CA GLU A 139 9.48 -1.25 -7.73
C GLU A 139 8.13 -1.40 -7.02
N SER A 140 7.01 -0.98 -7.63
CA SER A 140 5.66 -1.21 -7.07
C SER A 140 5.36 -2.71 -6.87
N ILE A 141 5.75 -3.56 -7.83
CA ILE A 141 5.60 -5.01 -7.77
C ILE A 141 6.58 -5.60 -6.74
N THR A 142 7.82 -5.11 -6.73
CA THR A 142 8.89 -5.58 -5.84
C THR A 142 8.61 -5.23 -4.38
N TYR A 143 8.06 -4.04 -4.11
CA TYR A 143 7.64 -3.61 -2.78
C TYR A 143 6.62 -4.59 -2.19
N LEU A 144 5.52 -4.83 -2.90
CA LEU A 144 4.51 -5.79 -2.47
C LEU A 144 5.09 -7.20 -2.34
N ARG A 145 6.09 -7.59 -3.12
CA ARG A 145 6.75 -8.91 -2.97
C ARG A 145 7.50 -9.06 -1.66
N LEU A 146 8.23 -8.03 -1.26
CA LEU A 146 9.16 -8.09 -0.13
C LEU A 146 8.54 -7.65 1.20
N GLU A 147 7.47 -6.85 1.15
CA GLU A 147 6.78 -6.40 2.35
C GLU A 147 6.20 -7.58 3.13
N ASN A 148 6.43 -7.62 4.43
CA ASN A 148 5.97 -8.70 5.30
C ASN A 148 5.18 -8.19 6.51
N ASP A 149 5.20 -6.89 6.75
CA ASP A 149 4.30 -6.26 7.69
C ASP A 149 2.93 -6.11 7.02
N ILE A 150 1.90 -6.70 7.61
CA ILE A 150 0.53 -6.63 7.11
C ILE A 150 -0.40 -5.93 8.09
N ARG A 151 0.14 -5.22 9.08
CA ARG A 151 -0.69 -4.56 10.10
C ARG A 151 -1.59 -3.51 9.45
N GLY A 152 -2.86 -3.58 9.84
CA GLY A 152 -3.88 -2.59 9.55
C GLY A 152 -3.69 -1.30 10.37
N TYR A 153 -4.62 -1.03 11.27
CA TYR A 153 -4.54 0.03 12.26
C TYR A 153 -3.68 -0.37 13.46
N VAL A 154 -2.66 0.44 13.76
CA VAL A 154 -1.84 0.28 14.96
C VAL A 154 -2.33 1.24 16.04
N LYS A 155 -2.88 0.69 17.12
CA LYS A 155 -3.42 1.49 18.24
C LYS A 155 -2.39 2.51 18.76
N GLY A 156 -2.79 3.78 18.75
CA GLY A 156 -1.96 4.90 19.20
C GLY A 156 -0.89 5.36 18.21
N LYS A 157 -0.75 4.70 17.05
CA LYS A 157 0.16 5.09 15.97
C LYS A 157 -0.52 5.30 14.61
N GLY A 158 -1.80 4.96 14.46
CA GLY A 158 -2.58 5.16 13.23
C GLY A 158 -2.40 4.03 12.21
N TRP A 159 -2.64 4.33 10.93
CA TRP A 159 -2.65 3.35 9.86
C TRP A 159 -1.23 2.92 9.47
N ALA A 160 -0.92 1.61 9.58
CA ALA A 160 0.27 1.04 8.97
C ALA A 160 -0.01 0.71 7.50
N HIS A 161 -1.01 -0.12 7.20
CA HIS A 161 -1.63 -0.25 5.85
C HIS A 161 -0.66 -0.49 4.69
N SER A 162 0.51 -1.09 4.94
CA SER A 162 1.55 -1.32 3.93
C SER A 162 1.06 -2.11 2.71
N ILE A 163 0.23 -3.14 2.92
CA ILE A 163 -0.36 -3.89 1.81
C ILE A 163 -1.41 -3.06 1.07
N ALA A 164 -2.29 -2.36 1.80
CA ALA A 164 -3.32 -1.50 1.25
C ALA A 164 -2.73 -0.36 0.39
N HIS A 165 -1.77 0.38 0.93
CA HIS A 165 -1.09 1.48 0.23
C HIS A 165 -0.19 0.97 -0.89
N GLY A 166 0.41 -0.21 -0.75
CA GLY A 166 1.12 -0.88 -1.84
C GLY A 166 0.19 -1.28 -2.99
N ALA A 167 -1.03 -1.71 -2.68
CA ALA A 167 -2.06 -1.99 -3.69
C ALA A 167 -2.52 -0.71 -4.40
N ASP A 168 -2.61 0.41 -3.68
CA ASP A 168 -2.92 1.72 -4.25
C ASP A 168 -1.82 2.17 -5.23
N LEU A 169 -0.56 2.07 -4.83
CA LEU A 169 0.58 2.35 -5.70
C LEU A 169 0.57 1.46 -6.95
N LEU A 170 0.35 0.15 -6.78
CA LEU A 170 0.27 -0.79 -7.90
C LEU A 170 -0.88 -0.42 -8.84
N THR A 171 -2.02 0.01 -8.31
CA THR A 171 -3.18 0.46 -9.09
C THR A 171 -2.84 1.68 -9.95
N GLU A 172 -2.20 2.69 -9.36
CA GLU A 172 -1.80 3.89 -10.09
C GLU A 172 -0.72 3.59 -11.15
N ALA A 173 0.22 2.70 -10.83
CA ALA A 173 1.20 2.17 -11.79
C ALA A 173 0.53 1.49 -12.98
N ILE A 174 -0.42 0.57 -12.75
CA ILE A 174 -1.14 -0.13 -13.80
C ILE A 174 -1.95 0.85 -14.64
N ARG A 175 -2.64 1.82 -14.04
CA ARG A 175 -3.46 2.80 -14.76
C ARG A 175 -2.64 3.75 -15.64
N HIS A 176 -1.36 3.93 -15.34
CA HIS A 176 -0.52 4.83 -16.11
C HIS A 176 -0.50 4.47 -17.61
N PRO A 177 -0.65 5.42 -18.56
CA PRO A 177 -0.69 5.12 -20.00
C PRO A 177 0.53 4.38 -20.53
N HIS A 178 1.70 4.59 -19.92
CA HIS A 178 2.98 3.95 -20.29
C HIS A 178 3.21 2.59 -19.62
N PHE A 179 2.26 2.09 -18.81
CA PHE A 179 2.37 0.77 -18.22
C PHE A 179 2.41 -0.32 -19.30
N ASN A 180 3.42 -1.19 -19.22
CA ASN A 180 3.57 -2.30 -20.16
C ASN A 180 2.74 -3.50 -19.73
N ILE A 181 1.73 -3.85 -20.54
CA ILE A 181 0.82 -4.97 -20.28
C ILE A 181 1.53 -6.33 -20.11
N VAL A 182 2.77 -6.48 -20.59
CA VAL A 182 3.60 -7.68 -20.35
C VAL A 182 3.84 -7.92 -18.85
N LEU A 183 3.76 -6.90 -18.01
CA LEU A 183 3.87 -7.02 -16.56
C LEU A 183 2.60 -7.55 -15.88
N SER A 184 1.47 -7.64 -16.59
CA SER A 184 0.17 -8.05 -16.01
C SER A 184 0.19 -9.38 -15.27
N SER A 185 0.90 -10.39 -15.79
CA SER A 185 1.06 -11.69 -15.14
C SER A 185 1.83 -11.57 -13.81
N LYS A 186 2.87 -10.71 -13.76
CA LYS A 186 3.59 -10.41 -12.52
C LYS A 186 2.68 -9.68 -11.52
N CYS A 187 1.84 -8.76 -11.98
CA CYS A 187 0.86 -8.05 -11.15
C CYS A 187 -0.17 -9.02 -10.54
N LEU A 188 -0.78 -9.89 -11.34
CA LEU A 188 -1.69 -10.91 -10.86
C LEU A 188 -1.02 -11.87 -9.86
N GLU A 189 0.22 -12.29 -10.15
CA GLU A 189 0.98 -13.15 -9.24
C GLU A 189 1.27 -12.45 -7.91
N ILE A 190 1.64 -11.16 -7.92
CA ILE A 190 1.89 -10.47 -6.66
C ILE A 190 0.62 -10.22 -5.85
N ILE A 191 -0.50 -9.88 -6.50
CA ILE A 191 -1.80 -9.75 -5.83
C ILE A 191 -2.16 -11.07 -5.15
N LYS A 192 -2.02 -12.21 -5.85
CA LYS A 192 -2.24 -13.53 -5.28
C LYS A 192 -1.36 -13.75 -4.04
N ILE A 193 -0.06 -13.47 -4.15
CA ILE A 193 0.87 -13.63 -3.02
C ILE A 193 0.48 -12.79 -1.81
N CYS A 194 0.02 -11.56 -2.02
CA CYS A 194 -0.50 -10.73 -0.94
C CYS A 194 -1.63 -11.46 -0.20
N LEU A 195 -2.61 -12.04 -0.91
CA LEU A 195 -3.72 -12.77 -0.28
C LEU A 195 -3.28 -13.93 0.63
N PHE A 196 -2.10 -14.51 0.39
CA PHE A 196 -1.54 -15.60 1.19
C PHE A 196 -0.50 -15.16 2.24
N LYS A 197 -0.27 -13.85 2.39
CA LYS A 197 0.60 -13.35 3.47
C LYS A 197 -0.04 -13.59 4.83
N GLU A 198 0.83 -13.82 5.80
CA GLU A 198 0.48 -13.99 7.20
C GLU A 198 1.20 -12.94 8.05
N SER A 199 0.47 -12.38 9.02
CA SER A 199 1.07 -11.45 9.97
C SER A 199 1.95 -12.20 10.96
N THR A 200 2.97 -11.53 11.49
CA THR A 200 3.62 -11.96 12.74
C THR A 200 2.70 -11.86 13.94
N SER A 201 1.69 -10.98 13.87
CA SER A 201 0.69 -10.85 14.90
C SER A 201 -0.33 -11.99 14.88
N GLU A 202 -0.09 -13.07 14.11
CA GLU A 202 -0.94 -14.25 14.08
C GLU A 202 -2.40 -13.87 13.78
N ALA A 203 -2.61 -13.14 12.68
CA ALA A 203 -3.91 -12.62 12.28
C ALA A 203 -4.04 -12.57 10.75
N PRO A 204 -5.28 -12.65 10.21
CA PRO A 204 -5.55 -12.30 8.82
C PRO A 204 -5.49 -10.78 8.63
N TYR A 205 -5.85 -10.31 7.44
CA TYR A 205 -6.25 -8.91 7.23
C TYR A 205 -7.47 -8.59 8.10
N VAL A 206 -7.47 -7.37 8.65
CA VAL A 206 -8.46 -6.95 9.65
C VAL A 206 -9.03 -5.56 9.38
N ASP A 207 -8.43 -4.79 8.47
CA ASP A 207 -8.79 -3.40 8.16
C ASP A 207 -8.93 -3.19 6.63
N ASP A 208 -9.55 -4.18 5.96
CA ASP A 208 -9.93 -4.17 4.54
C ASP A 208 -8.75 -4.13 3.54
N GLU A 209 -7.58 -4.66 3.92
CA GLU A 209 -6.40 -4.67 3.06
C GLU A 209 -6.62 -5.44 1.75
N GLU A 210 -7.39 -6.53 1.76
CA GLU A 210 -7.76 -7.28 0.56
C GLU A 210 -8.65 -6.49 -0.39
N GLU A 211 -9.49 -5.57 0.10
CA GLU A 211 -10.39 -4.82 -0.75
C GLU A 211 -9.61 -3.85 -1.65
N ARG A 212 -8.50 -3.29 -1.14
CA ARG A 212 -7.62 -2.42 -1.92
C ARG A 212 -6.93 -3.15 -3.08
N LEU A 213 -6.63 -4.44 -2.93
CA LEU A 213 -6.06 -5.26 -4.01
C LEU A 213 -7.02 -5.46 -5.19
N ILE A 214 -8.34 -5.33 -4.97
CA ILE A 214 -9.33 -5.47 -6.05
C ILE A 214 -9.15 -4.34 -7.07
N PHE A 215 -8.81 -3.12 -6.65
CA PHE A 215 -8.60 -2.00 -7.57
C PHE A 215 -7.45 -2.24 -8.55
N ALA A 216 -6.40 -2.96 -8.13
CA ALA A 216 -5.32 -3.34 -9.01
C ALA A 216 -5.78 -4.37 -10.06
N VAL A 217 -6.66 -5.32 -9.70
CA VAL A 217 -7.26 -6.25 -10.66
C VAL A 217 -8.16 -5.51 -11.66
N GLU A 218 -8.98 -4.58 -11.18
CA GLU A 218 -9.83 -3.75 -12.05
C GLU A 218 -8.98 -2.92 -13.03
N ALA A 219 -7.89 -2.32 -12.55
CA ALA A 219 -6.96 -1.58 -13.41
C ALA A 219 -6.32 -2.48 -14.49
N LEU A 220 -6.03 -3.75 -14.18
CA LEU A 220 -5.54 -4.70 -15.19
C LEU A 220 -6.59 -5.03 -16.24
N MET A 221 -7.85 -5.20 -15.83
CA MET A 221 -8.97 -5.41 -16.75
C MET A 221 -9.18 -4.19 -17.65
N GLU A 222 -9.13 -2.98 -17.08
CA GLU A 222 -9.14 -1.71 -17.81
C GLU A 222 -7.98 -1.61 -18.83
N LYS A 223 -6.83 -2.23 -18.52
CA LYS A 223 -5.67 -2.32 -19.42
C LYS A 223 -5.75 -3.44 -20.47
N GLY A 224 -6.80 -4.27 -20.45
CA GLY A 224 -7.08 -5.24 -21.50
C GLY A 224 -6.99 -6.70 -21.09
N LEU A 225 -6.85 -7.02 -19.79
CA LEU A 225 -7.02 -8.41 -19.34
C LEU A 225 -8.48 -8.83 -19.48
N THR A 226 -8.71 -10.01 -20.04
CA THR A 226 -10.06 -10.51 -20.29
C THR A 226 -10.64 -11.17 -19.05
N ASP A 227 -11.96 -11.27 -18.99
CA ASP A 227 -12.68 -12.06 -17.98
C ASP A 227 -12.14 -13.48 -17.86
N SER A 228 -11.71 -14.07 -18.98
CA SER A 228 -11.14 -15.43 -19.02
C SER A 228 -9.79 -15.49 -18.33
N ASP A 229 -8.93 -14.49 -18.54
CA ASP A 229 -7.62 -14.40 -17.89
C ASP A 229 -7.80 -14.28 -16.38
N ILE A 230 -8.72 -13.42 -15.94
CA ILE A 230 -9.05 -13.25 -14.52
C ILE A 230 -9.70 -14.51 -13.94
N ALA A 231 -10.57 -15.20 -14.68
CA ALA A 231 -11.20 -16.43 -14.20
C ALA A 231 -10.17 -17.57 -14.02
N ILE A 232 -9.18 -17.68 -14.91
CA ILE A 232 -8.07 -18.63 -14.78
C ILE A 232 -7.23 -18.27 -13.55
N TRP A 233 -6.92 -16.99 -13.37
CA TRP A 233 -6.17 -16.52 -12.21
C TRP A 233 -6.93 -16.77 -10.89
N VAL A 234 -8.21 -16.43 -10.80
CA VAL A 234 -9.06 -16.71 -9.62
C VAL A 234 -9.11 -18.21 -9.30
N LEU A 235 -9.18 -19.06 -10.33
CA LEU A 235 -9.10 -20.51 -10.15
C LEU A 235 -7.75 -20.93 -9.56
N SER A 236 -6.64 -20.30 -9.98
CA SER A 236 -5.31 -20.57 -9.43
C SER A 236 -5.21 -20.23 -7.94
N ILE A 237 -5.82 -19.12 -7.49
CA ILE A 237 -5.91 -18.76 -6.06
C ILE A 237 -6.64 -19.87 -5.29
N SER A 238 -7.77 -20.33 -5.83
CA SER A 238 -8.53 -21.41 -5.18
C SER A 238 -7.78 -22.74 -5.16
N ASN A 239 -6.93 -23.03 -6.14
CA ASN A 239 -6.12 -24.25 -6.15
C ASN A 239 -4.98 -24.16 -5.14
N GLU A 240 -4.30 -23.03 -5.03
CA GLU A 240 -3.26 -22.79 -4.02
C GLU A 240 -3.83 -22.93 -2.59
N LEU A 241 -5.05 -22.44 -2.37
CA LEU A 241 -5.73 -22.63 -1.08
C LEU A 241 -6.11 -24.10 -0.81
N LYS A 242 -6.38 -24.92 -1.85
CA LYS A 242 -6.60 -26.37 -1.70
C LYS A 242 -5.30 -27.09 -1.33
N GLU A 243 -4.21 -26.80 -2.04
CA GLU A 243 -2.87 -27.33 -1.74
C GLU A 243 -2.46 -26.96 -0.31
N LEU A 244 -2.72 -25.73 0.11
CA LEU A 244 -2.48 -25.27 1.48
C LEU A 244 -3.25 -26.10 2.51
N LEU A 245 -4.54 -26.38 2.25
CA LEU A 245 -5.34 -27.23 3.14
C LEU A 245 -4.82 -28.67 3.20
N GLU A 246 -4.37 -29.22 2.08
CA GLU A 246 -3.80 -30.58 2.02
C GLU A 246 -2.47 -30.67 2.79
N ASN A 247 -1.64 -29.63 2.71
CA ASN A 247 -0.33 -29.58 3.35
C ASN A 247 -0.38 -29.19 4.83
N GLU A 248 -1.16 -28.16 5.18
CA GLU A 248 -1.23 -27.62 6.54
C GLU A 248 -2.39 -28.19 7.37
N GLY A 249 -3.41 -28.77 6.73
CA GLY A 249 -4.65 -29.15 7.39
C GLY A 249 -5.43 -27.94 7.93
N TYR A 250 -6.32 -28.18 8.89
CA TYR A 250 -7.14 -27.15 9.54
C TYR A 250 -6.38 -26.36 10.62
N ARG A 251 -5.16 -25.92 10.31
CA ARG A 251 -4.37 -25.05 11.20
C ARG A 251 -4.86 -23.62 11.13
N LEU A 252 -4.53 -22.83 12.16
CA LEU A 252 -4.96 -21.44 12.25
C LEU A 252 -4.41 -20.58 11.09
N SER A 253 -3.17 -20.84 10.66
CA SER A 253 -2.55 -20.25 9.47
C SER A 253 -3.38 -20.43 8.21
N PHE A 254 -3.91 -21.63 7.97
CA PHE A 254 -4.82 -21.91 6.86
C PHE A 254 -6.07 -21.03 6.96
N PHE A 255 -6.70 -20.94 8.14
CA PHE A 255 -7.91 -20.13 8.32
C PHE A 255 -7.68 -18.64 8.08
N TRP A 256 -6.51 -18.09 8.45
CA TRP A 256 -6.18 -16.70 8.15
C TRP A 256 -6.05 -16.44 6.65
N LYS A 257 -5.21 -17.23 5.96
CA LYS A 257 -5.01 -17.11 4.50
C LYS A 257 -6.32 -17.31 3.75
N ARG A 258 -7.12 -18.29 4.17
CA ARG A 258 -8.48 -18.48 3.65
C ARG A 258 -9.35 -17.23 3.86
N THR A 259 -9.29 -16.61 5.04
CA THR A 259 -10.12 -15.43 5.35
C THR A 259 -9.82 -14.31 4.37
N ASN A 260 -8.55 -13.99 4.15
CA ASN A 260 -8.11 -13.01 3.16
C ASN A 260 -8.63 -13.36 1.75
N VAL A 261 -8.42 -14.60 1.30
CA VAL A 261 -8.87 -15.06 -0.03
C VAL A 261 -10.39 -14.99 -0.17
N VAL A 262 -11.16 -15.48 0.80
CA VAL A 262 -12.62 -15.54 0.72
C VAL A 262 -13.22 -14.14 0.79
N ASN A 263 -12.68 -13.24 1.62
CA ASN A 263 -13.13 -11.86 1.66
C ASN A 263 -12.80 -11.13 0.37
N PHE A 264 -11.59 -11.32 -0.18
CA PHE A 264 -11.22 -10.79 -1.49
C PHE A 264 -12.22 -11.22 -2.58
N LEU A 265 -12.52 -12.51 -2.65
CA LEU A 265 -13.45 -13.05 -3.64
C LEU A 265 -14.89 -12.54 -3.45
N ARG A 266 -15.35 -12.36 -2.20
CA ARG A 266 -16.66 -11.78 -1.90
C ARG A 266 -16.74 -10.31 -2.32
N GLY A 267 -15.73 -9.52 -1.96
CA GLY A 267 -15.62 -8.12 -2.37
C GLY A 267 -15.56 -8.00 -3.88
N PHE A 268 -14.75 -8.83 -4.54
CA PHE A 268 -14.61 -8.80 -5.99
C PHE A 268 -15.89 -9.21 -6.71
N TYR A 269 -16.58 -10.25 -6.23
CA TYR A 269 -17.92 -10.61 -6.73
C TYR A 269 -18.90 -9.44 -6.60
N PHE A 270 -18.97 -8.79 -5.43
CA PHE A 270 -19.87 -7.66 -5.21
C PHE A 270 -19.53 -6.48 -6.13
N ARG A 271 -18.24 -6.18 -6.34
CA ARG A 271 -17.78 -5.15 -7.27
C ARG A 271 -18.24 -5.40 -8.71
N LEU A 272 -18.07 -6.63 -9.20
CA LEU A 272 -18.52 -7.03 -10.54
C LEU A 272 -20.05 -6.97 -10.67
N LEU A 273 -20.76 -7.43 -9.64
CA LEU A 273 -22.22 -7.38 -9.58
C LEU A 273 -22.73 -5.93 -9.61
N TYR A 274 -22.14 -5.05 -8.80
CA TYR A 274 -22.51 -3.64 -8.74
C TYR A 274 -22.27 -2.92 -10.08
N LYS A 275 -21.18 -3.24 -10.77
CA LYS A 275 -20.89 -2.71 -12.12
C LYS A 275 -21.76 -3.34 -13.22
N ASN A 276 -22.52 -4.40 -12.91
CA ASN A 276 -23.28 -5.19 -13.87
C ASN A 276 -22.43 -5.70 -15.05
N ASP A 277 -21.24 -6.22 -14.74
CA ASP A 277 -20.22 -6.60 -15.72
C ASP A 277 -19.64 -8.02 -15.49
N CYS A 278 -19.05 -8.63 -16.51
CA CYS A 278 -18.32 -9.89 -16.43
C CYS A 278 -19.12 -11.09 -15.84
N LEU A 279 -20.37 -11.32 -16.29
CA LEU A 279 -21.27 -12.35 -15.73
C LEU A 279 -20.65 -13.74 -15.58
N LYS A 280 -19.85 -14.19 -16.57
CA LYS A 280 -19.17 -15.50 -16.50
C LYS A 280 -18.12 -15.56 -15.38
N LEU A 281 -17.42 -14.47 -15.16
CA LEU A 281 -16.45 -14.35 -14.06
C LEU A 281 -17.19 -14.32 -12.71
N GLN A 282 -18.32 -13.61 -12.63
CA GLN A 282 -19.19 -13.65 -11.44
C GLN A 282 -19.61 -15.08 -11.10
N ASP A 283 -20.15 -15.83 -12.08
CA ASP A 283 -20.54 -17.23 -11.89
C ASP A 283 -19.36 -18.08 -11.41
N LYS A 284 -18.16 -17.86 -11.97
CA LYS A 284 -16.97 -18.60 -11.58
C LYS A 284 -16.59 -18.34 -10.11
N ILE A 285 -16.62 -17.08 -9.68
CA ILE A 285 -16.32 -16.69 -8.30
C ILE A 285 -17.37 -17.27 -7.34
N VAL A 286 -18.66 -17.19 -7.67
CA VAL A 286 -19.74 -17.76 -6.86
C VAL A 286 -19.55 -19.27 -6.67
N ASN A 287 -19.29 -20.00 -7.75
CA ASN A 287 -19.04 -21.45 -7.67
C ASN A 287 -17.85 -21.79 -6.77
N ILE A 288 -16.77 -20.99 -6.80
CA ILE A 288 -15.61 -21.19 -5.92
C ILE A 288 -15.98 -20.91 -4.46
N LEU A 289 -16.70 -19.83 -4.19
CA LEU A 289 -17.16 -19.49 -2.84
C LEU A 289 -18.09 -20.57 -2.27
N GLU A 290 -19.01 -21.12 -3.09
CA GLU A 290 -19.88 -22.23 -2.72
C GLU A 290 -19.09 -23.50 -2.40
N GLN A 291 -18.11 -23.86 -3.24
CA GLN A 291 -17.23 -25.01 -2.97
C GLN A 291 -16.51 -24.88 -1.63
N TRP A 292 -15.96 -23.71 -1.32
CA TRP A 292 -15.28 -23.47 -0.04
C TRP A 292 -16.23 -23.44 1.15
N HIS A 293 -17.46 -22.95 0.97
CA HIS A 293 -18.49 -23.01 2.00
C HIS A 293 -18.85 -24.46 2.30
N ASN A 294 -19.18 -25.25 1.29
CA ASN A 294 -19.56 -26.65 1.43
C ASN A 294 -18.43 -27.48 2.03
N LYS A 295 -17.18 -27.30 1.57
CA LYS A 295 -16.02 -28.04 2.08
C LYS A 295 -15.78 -27.85 3.58
N LEU A 296 -16.18 -26.73 4.17
CA LEU A 296 -15.94 -26.43 5.59
C LEU A 296 -17.13 -26.72 6.50
N TYR A 297 -18.34 -26.49 6.00
CA TYR A 297 -19.54 -26.53 6.83
C TYR A 297 -20.46 -27.71 6.51
N ASN A 298 -20.30 -28.33 5.34
CA ASN A 298 -21.11 -29.44 4.86
C ASN A 298 -20.23 -30.67 4.57
N LEU A 299 -19.43 -31.09 5.56
CA LEU A 299 -18.46 -32.20 5.46
C LEU A 299 -19.09 -33.59 5.22
N ASP A 300 -20.43 -33.71 5.25
CA ASP A 300 -21.17 -34.97 5.14
C ASP A 300 -22.35 -34.89 4.13
N GLN A 301 -22.07 -34.63 2.85
CA GLN A 301 -22.93 -35.04 1.72
C GLN A 301 -22.10 -35.71 0.63
#